data_AF-V6ATF3-F1
#
_entry.id   AF-V6ATF3-F1
#
_cell.length_a   1.000
_cell.length_b   1.000
_cell.length_c   1.000
_cell.angle_alpha   90.00
_cell.angle_beta   90.00
_cell.angle_gamma   90.00
#
_symmetry.space_group_name_H-M   'P 1'
#
loop_
_entity.id
_entity.type
_entity.pdbx_description
1 polymer ?
#
loop_
_entity_poly.entity_id
_entity_poly.type
_entity_poly.pdbx_seq_one_letter_code
_entity_poly.pdbx_strand_id
1 'polypeptide(L)'
;MEKIEYTGTVWAINHNNPEPLVQHCLKKLQDYGIKKEDIKITDAPDNVQVGEIVVEIWPYHLDIARVRTIRNESFISGLVMQIELKADEQGNYID
;
A
#
# COMPACT_ATOMS: atom_id res chain seq x y z
N MET A 1 -12.32 -6.75 -12.63
CA MET A 1 -11.55 -6.36 -11.44
C MET A 1 -10.80 -5.09 -11.76
N GLU A 2 -10.93 -4.10 -10.90
CA GLU A 2 -10.13 -2.89 -10.96
C GLU A 2 -8.66 -3.24 -10.70
N LYS A 3 -7.73 -2.58 -11.38
CA LYS A 3 -6.29 -2.79 -11.21
C LYS A 3 -5.64 -1.48 -10.84
N ILE A 4 -4.62 -1.55 -10.00
CA ILE A 4 -3.78 -0.39 -9.71
C ILE A 4 -2.82 -0.21 -10.87
N GLU A 5 -2.93 0.90 -11.60
CA GLU A 5 -1.92 1.30 -12.56
C GLU A 5 -0.68 1.82 -11.82
N TYR A 6 0.47 1.20 -12.05
CA TYR A 6 1.72 1.60 -11.41
C TYR A 6 2.92 1.31 -12.31
N THR A 7 4.02 2.00 -12.00
CA THR A 7 5.37 1.74 -12.53
C THR A 7 6.36 2.02 -11.41
N GLY A 8 7.44 1.24 -11.34
CA GLY A 8 8.43 1.39 -10.28
C GLY A 8 7.97 0.74 -8.97
N THR A 9 8.50 1.25 -7.86
CA THR A 9 8.30 0.65 -6.53
C THR A 9 6.90 0.94 -5.99
N VAL A 10 6.33 -0.03 -5.29
CA VAL A 10 5.16 0.15 -4.44
C VAL A 10 5.61 0.13 -2.99
N TRP A 11 5.47 1.27 -2.32
CA TRP A 11 5.90 1.44 -0.93
C TRP A 11 4.75 1.12 0.02
N ALA A 12 4.80 -0.04 0.67
CA ALA A 12 3.84 -0.42 1.70
C ALA A 12 4.33 0.09 3.07
N ILE A 13 3.69 1.16 3.56
CA ILE A 13 4.07 1.80 4.81
C ILE A 13 3.63 0.91 5.99
N ASN A 14 4.60 0.40 6.75
CA ASN A 14 4.35 -0.48 7.88
C ASN A 14 4.93 0.11 9.17
N HIS A 15 4.08 0.74 9.97
CA HIS A 15 4.43 1.25 11.31
C HIS A 15 4.30 0.16 12.38
N ASN A 16 4.99 -0.98 12.19
CA ASN A 16 4.93 -2.13 13.09
C ASN A 16 3.52 -2.72 13.25
N ASN A 17 2.77 -2.79 12.14
CA ASN A 17 1.46 -3.44 12.10
C ASN A 17 1.57 -4.94 12.38
N PRO A 18 0.51 -5.57 12.93
CA PRO A 18 0.48 -7.02 13.14
C PRO A 18 0.70 -7.79 11.84
N GLU A 19 1.47 -8.88 11.92
CA GLU A 19 1.78 -9.75 10.77
C GLU A 19 0.55 -10.15 9.94
N PRO A 20 -0.62 -10.52 10.55
CA PRO A 20 -1.81 -10.86 9.77
C PRO A 20 -2.32 -9.72 8.87
N LEU A 21 -2.24 -8.47 9.34
CA LEU A 21 -2.64 -7.29 8.57
C LEU A 21 -1.67 -7.04 7.42
N VAL A 22 -0.37 -7.17 7.67
CA VAL A 22 0.66 -6.99 6.64
C VAL A 22 0.51 -8.05 5.54
N GLN A 23 0.33 -9.31 5.91
CA GLN A 23 0.13 -10.39 4.93
C GLN A 23 -1.15 -10.20 4.11
N HIS A 24 -2.25 -9.78 4.75
CA HIS A 24 -3.49 -9.50 4.05
C HIS A 24 -3.36 -8.31 3.10
N CYS A 25 -2.64 -7.25 3.50
CA CYS A 25 -2.30 -6.12 2.62
C CYS A 25 -1.56 -6.59 1.36
N LEU A 26 -0.47 -7.37 1.52
CA LEU A 26 0.30 -7.89 0.39
C LEU A 26 -0.54 -8.73 -0.57
N LYS A 27 -1.46 -9.53 -0.03
CA LYS A 27 -2.39 -10.32 -0.84
C LYS A 27 -3.34 -9.42 -1.64
N LYS A 28 -3.99 -8.45 -0.98
CA LYS A 28 -4.89 -7.52 -1.67
C LYS A 28 -4.16 -6.72 -2.74
N LEU A 29 -2.94 -6.24 -2.49
CA LEU A 29 -2.15 -5.54 -3.53
C LEU A 29 -1.90 -6.44 -4.77
N GLN A 30 -1.61 -7.73 -4.55
CA GLN A 30 -1.46 -8.70 -5.64
C GLN A 30 -2.76 -8.97 -6.38
N ASP A 31 -3.90 -9.06 -5.68
CA ASP A 31 -5.22 -9.20 -6.30
C ASP A 31 -5.55 -8.01 -7.22
N TYR A 32 -5.06 -6.81 -6.88
CA TYR A 32 -5.18 -5.60 -7.70
C TYR A 32 -4.07 -5.45 -8.76
N GLY A 33 -3.24 -6.48 -8.94
CA GLY A 33 -2.29 -6.60 -10.04
C GLY A 33 -0.88 -6.07 -9.75
N ILE A 34 -0.55 -5.76 -8.50
CA ILE A 34 0.82 -5.40 -8.11
C ILE A 34 1.66 -6.67 -7.94
N LYS A 35 2.82 -6.71 -8.58
CA LYS A 35 3.75 -7.83 -8.43
C LYS A 35 4.43 -7.80 -7.06
N LYS A 36 4.61 -8.96 -6.45
CA LYS A 36 5.22 -9.08 -5.11
C LYS A 36 6.62 -8.50 -5.06
N GLU A 37 7.42 -8.69 -6.10
CA GLU A 37 8.79 -8.19 -6.22
C GLU A 37 8.89 -6.65 -6.28
N ASP A 38 7.80 -5.97 -6.65
CA ASP A 38 7.76 -4.50 -6.72
C ASP A 38 7.33 -3.87 -5.39
N ILE A 39 6.88 -4.68 -4.41
CA ILE A 39 6.42 -4.20 -3.10
C ILE A 39 7.60 -4.13 -2.13
N LYS A 40 7.87 -2.93 -1.60
CA LYS A 40 8.82 -2.71 -0.51
C LYS A 40 8.06 -2.32 0.75
N ILE A 41 8.13 -3.18 1.77
CA ILE A 41 7.59 -2.88 3.11
C ILE A 41 8.63 -2.08 3.89
N THR A 42 8.23 -0.94 4.42
CA THR A 42 9.11 -0.04 5.19
C THR A 42 8.30 0.90 6.07
N ASP A 43 8.87 1.40 7.15
CA ASP A 43 8.32 2.49 7.97
C ASP A 43 8.66 3.87 7.39
N ALA A 44 9.75 3.98 6.64
CA ALA A 44 10.28 5.21 6.06
C ALA A 44 10.80 4.95 4.64
N PRO A 45 10.00 5.21 3.59
CA PRO A 45 10.45 5.11 2.20
C PRO A 45 11.65 6.00 1.90
N ASP A 46 12.62 5.45 1.16
CA ASP A 46 13.84 6.13 0.77
C ASP A 46 13.93 6.26 -0.75
N ASN A 47 14.45 7.39 -1.24
CA ASN A 47 14.62 7.65 -2.68
C ASN A 47 13.33 7.46 -3.53
N VAL A 48 12.17 7.77 -2.96
CA VAL A 48 10.86 7.72 -3.63
C VAL A 48 10.87 8.55 -4.91
N GLN A 49 10.22 8.06 -5.96
CA GLN A 49 10.11 8.75 -7.26
C GLN A 49 8.68 9.25 -7.53
N VAL A 50 8.57 10.34 -8.31
CA VAL A 50 7.25 10.82 -8.77
C VAL A 50 6.58 9.76 -9.63
N GLY A 51 5.31 9.49 -9.38
CA GLY A 51 4.52 8.46 -10.07
C GLY A 51 4.49 7.10 -9.37
N GLU A 52 5.39 6.84 -8.42
CA GLU A 52 5.34 5.62 -7.59
C GLU A 52 4.10 5.59 -6.70
N ILE A 53 3.73 4.38 -6.27
CA ILE A 53 2.61 4.15 -5.38
C ILE A 53 3.10 4.06 -3.94
N VAL A 54 2.38 4.72 -3.05
CA VAL A 54 2.52 4.60 -1.60
C VAL A 54 1.22 4.05 -1.07
N VAL A 55 1.32 3.01 -0.23
CA VAL A 55 0.19 2.32 0.37
C VAL A 55 0.25 2.56 1.88
N GLU A 56 -0.74 3.26 2.41
CA GLU A 56 -0.94 3.34 3.86
C GLU A 56 -1.82 2.17 4.30
N ILE A 57 -1.35 1.45 5.32
CA ILE A 57 -2.01 0.26 5.84
C ILE A 57 -2.85 0.64 7.07
N TRP A 58 -4.17 0.58 6.93
CA TRP A 58 -5.11 0.74 8.03
C TRP A 58 -5.79 -0.60 8.37
N PRO A 59 -6.32 -0.78 9.60
CA PRO A 59 -6.96 -2.04 9.98
C PRO A 59 -8.19 -2.43 9.14
N TYR A 60 -8.83 -1.50 8.44
CA TYR A 60 -10.07 -1.77 7.69
C TYR A 60 -10.00 -1.37 6.22
N HIS A 61 -8.87 -0.81 5.78
CA HIS A 61 -8.67 -0.44 4.39
C HIS A 61 -7.20 -0.20 4.08
N LEU A 62 -6.88 -0.14 2.78
CA LEU A 62 -5.62 0.37 2.27
C LEU A 62 -5.88 1.66 1.52
N ASP A 63 -5.12 2.70 1.81
CA ASP A 63 -5.13 3.91 1.00
C ASP A 63 -4.03 3.81 -0.04
N ILE A 64 -4.44 3.74 -1.32
CA ILE A 64 -3.53 3.69 -2.45
C ILE A 64 -3.33 5.12 -2.95
N ALA A 65 -2.16 5.69 -2.70
CA ALA A 65 -1.82 7.04 -3.10
C ALA A 65 -0.69 7.03 -4.13
N ARG A 66 -0.70 8.00 -5.05
CA ARG A 66 0.36 8.18 -6.04
C ARG A 66 1.17 9.42 -5.73
N VAL A 67 2.48 9.30 -5.76
CA VAL A 67 3.41 10.42 -5.54
C VAL A 67 3.26 11.42 -6.67
N ARG A 68 2.95 12.68 -6.33
CA ARG A 68 2.73 13.77 -7.30
C ARG A 68 3.90 14.73 -7.40
N THR A 69 4.60 14.96 -6.29
CA THR A 69 5.76 15.87 -6.24
C THR A 69 6.67 15.49 -5.07
N ILE A 70 7.95 15.83 -5.19
CA ILE A 70 8.96 15.66 -4.16
C ILE A 70 9.56 17.03 -3.87
N ARG A 71 9.66 17.39 -2.58
CA ARG A 71 10.22 18.66 -2.11
C ARG A 71 10.95 18.43 -0.80
N ASN A 72 12.19 18.90 -0.70
CA ASN A 72 12.99 18.84 0.53
C ASN A 72 12.97 17.45 1.18
N GLU A 73 13.27 16.40 0.40
CA GLU A 73 13.28 14.98 0.84
C GLU A 73 11.93 14.41 1.30
N SER A 74 10.86 15.20 1.23
CA SER A 74 9.48 14.74 1.46
C SER A 74 8.76 14.53 0.13
N PHE A 75 7.90 13.53 0.06
CA PHE A 75 6.98 13.36 -1.06
C PHE A 75 5.57 13.83 -0.68
N ILE A 76 4.84 14.36 -1.65
CA ILE A 76 3.41 14.65 -1.54
C ILE A 76 2.71 13.69 -2.48
N SER A 77 1.89 12.82 -1.91
CA SER A 77 1.03 11.88 -2.65
C SER A 77 -0.42 12.38 -2.64
N GLY A 78 -1.22 11.83 -3.56
CA GLY A 78 -2.67 12.01 -3.51
C GLY A 78 -3.37 10.67 -3.69
N LEU A 79 -4.45 10.48 -2.94
CA LEU A 79 -5.26 9.27 -2.99
C LEU A 79 -5.73 9.00 -4.44
N VAL A 80 -5.57 7.76 -4.86
CA VAL A 80 -6.04 7.23 -6.15
C VAL A 80 -7.27 6.39 -5.90
N MET A 81 -7.21 5.51 -4.91
CA MET A 81 -8.32 4.65 -4.51
C MET A 81 -8.13 4.14 -3.08
N GLN A 82 -9.20 3.58 -2.53
CA GLN A 82 -9.21 2.91 -1.25
C GLN A 82 -9.65 1.46 -1.45
N ILE A 83 -8.95 0.50 -0.84
CA ILE A 83 -9.29 -0.92 -0.88
C ILE A 83 -9.80 -1.31 0.50
N GLU A 84 -11.06 -1.70 0.63
CA GLU A 84 -11.59 -2.19 1.90
C GLU A 84 -10.95 -3.53 2.31
N LEU A 85 -10.65 -3.65 3.60
CA LEU A 85 -10.25 -4.90 4.24
C LEU A 85 -11.39 -5.40 5.10
N LYS A 86 -11.66 -6.71 5.05
CA LYS A 86 -12.70 -7.34 5.85
C LYS A 86 -12.07 -8.23 6.90
N ALA A 87 -12.72 -8.33 8.05
CA ALA A 87 -12.38 -9.28 9.09
C ALA A 87 -13.64 -10.02 9.56
N ASP A 88 -13.47 -11.26 10.00
CA ASP A 88 -14.52 -12.01 10.68
C ASP A 88 -14.77 -11.49 12.11
N GLU A 89 -15.74 -12.09 12.81
CA GLU A 89 -16.09 -11.71 14.18
C GLU A 89 -14.94 -11.92 15.19
N GLN A 90 -13.95 -12.75 14.83
CA GLN A 90 -12.77 -13.02 15.64
C GLN A 90 -11.59 -12.09 15.30
N GLY A 91 -11.76 -11.19 14.32
CA GLY A 91 -10.73 -10.24 13.88
C GLY A 91 -9.73 -10.84 12.90
N ASN A 92 -9.99 -12.01 12.32
CA ASN A 92 -9.14 -12.57 11.27
C ASN A 92 -9.50 -11.93 9.93
N TYR A 93 -8.50 -11.46 9.20
CA TYR A 93 -8.71 -10.90 7.87
C TYR A 93 -9.19 -11.94 6.86
N ILE A 94 -10.22 -11.59 6.10
CA ILE A 94 -10.89 -12.46 5.11
C ILE A 94 -11.00 -11.74 3.76
N ASP A 95 -11.09 -12.50 2.67
CA ASP A 95 -11.18 -11.94 1.32
C ASP A 95 -12.55 -11.38 0.97
#